data_AF-A0A369LIB7-F1
#
_entry.id   AF-A0A369LIB7-F1
#
_cell.length_a   1.000
_cell.length_b   1.000
_cell.length_c   1.000
_cell.angle_alpha   90.00
_cell.angle_beta   90.00
_cell.angle_gamma   90.00
#
_symmetry.space_group_name_H-M   'P 1'
#
loop_
_entity.id
_entity.type
_entity.pdbx_description
1 polymer ?
#
loop_
_entity_poly.entity_id
_entity_poly.type
_entity_poly.pdbx_seq_one_letter_code
_entity_poly.pdbx_strand_id
1 'polypeptide(L)'
;MPPSNRNETTSYRGHGKRTLRKLRRDAGYLSAKDFADAIGISASAYSQYERAAESPDSNIPLSAAWVIADALGVSIDLVVGREDINAFQKEELMIGRRLNALTPQDRERVLTFLSSFEHREEIRIATERANENAPQLLEPKNRQHNFC
;
A
#
# COMPACT_ATOMS: atom_id res chain seq x y z
N MET A 1 -3.90 -6.25 -30.69
CA MET A 1 -4.52 -5.18 -29.86
C MET A 1 -5.48 -5.85 -28.89
N PRO A 2 -5.18 -5.88 -27.58
CA PRO A 2 -6.14 -6.30 -26.58
C PRO A 2 -7.03 -5.11 -26.13
N PRO A 3 -8.26 -5.38 -25.68
CA PRO A 3 -9.28 -4.37 -25.44
C PRO A 3 -9.05 -3.60 -24.13
N SER A 4 -9.45 -2.32 -24.18
CA SER A 4 -9.47 -1.36 -23.08
C SER A 4 -10.44 -1.83 -21.99
N ASN A 5 -9.90 -2.36 -20.88
CA ASN A 5 -10.70 -2.63 -19.69
C ASN A 5 -10.64 -1.43 -18.74
N ARG A 6 -11.80 -0.78 -18.65
CA ARG A 6 -12.13 0.36 -17.82
C ARG A 6 -12.45 -0.12 -16.41
N ASN A 7 -11.41 -0.50 -15.68
CA ASN A 7 -11.48 -0.50 -14.22
C ASN A 7 -10.68 0.71 -13.78
N GLU A 8 -11.43 1.79 -13.60
CA GLU A 8 -11.01 3.02 -12.93
C GLU A 8 -10.10 2.65 -11.77
N THR A 9 -8.80 2.81 -11.99
CA THR A 9 -7.85 3.02 -10.92
C THR A 9 -8.41 4.19 -10.16
N THR A 10 -9.07 3.90 -9.05
CA THR A 10 -9.40 4.89 -8.04
C THR A 10 -8.05 5.43 -7.63
N SER A 11 -7.65 6.48 -8.33
CA SER A 11 -6.53 7.34 -8.02
C SER A 11 -6.88 7.88 -6.65
N TYR A 12 -6.41 7.17 -5.62
CA TYR A 12 -6.64 7.52 -4.22
C TYR A 12 -6.13 8.93 -4.05
N ARG A 13 -7.10 9.83 -4.02
CA ARG A 13 -6.94 11.26 -4.13
C ARG A 13 -6.25 11.73 -2.86
N GLY A 14 -4.98 12.09 -3.01
CA GLY A 14 -4.32 13.13 -2.21
C GLY A 14 -4.17 12.84 -0.71
N HIS A 15 -3.15 12.07 -0.35
CA HIS A 15 -2.39 12.40 0.85
C HIS A 15 -1.32 13.40 0.43
N GLY A 16 -1.67 14.68 0.58
CA GLY A 16 -0.92 15.80 0.00
C GLY A 16 0.55 15.76 0.40
N LYS A 17 1.43 15.97 -0.59
CA LYS A 17 2.89 16.12 -0.46
C LYS A 17 3.26 16.70 0.91
N ARG A 18 3.68 15.84 1.85
CA ARG A 18 4.12 16.27 3.17
C ARG A 18 5.59 16.62 3.07
N THR A 19 5.89 17.91 3.04
CA THR A 19 7.27 18.39 3.06
C THR A 19 7.83 18.23 4.48
N LEU A 20 9.10 17.81 4.65
CA LEU A 20 9.83 17.82 5.94
C LEU A 20 9.67 19.15 6.70
N ARG A 21 9.52 20.24 5.96
CA ARG A 21 9.18 21.58 6.47
C ARG A 21 7.95 21.62 7.38
N LYS A 22 6.92 20.83 7.08
CA LYS A 22 5.70 20.74 7.89
C LYS A 22 6.00 20.01 9.19
N LEU A 23 6.62 18.84 9.12
CA LEU A 23 6.98 18.04 10.30
C LEU A 23 7.86 18.83 11.27
N ARG A 24 8.84 19.56 10.74
CA ARG A 24 9.68 20.46 11.54
C ARG A 24 8.88 21.53 12.29
N ARG A 25 7.91 22.16 11.61
CA ARG A 25 7.05 23.17 12.23
C ARG A 25 6.13 22.58 13.29
N ASP A 26 5.58 21.39 13.03
CA ASP A 26 4.75 20.65 13.99
C ASP A 26 5.57 20.26 15.24
N ALA A 27 6.87 20.00 15.07
CA ALA A 27 7.83 19.80 16.16
C ALA A 27 8.29 21.11 16.85
N GLY A 28 7.76 22.28 16.46
CA GLY A 28 8.02 23.57 17.12
C GLY A 28 9.22 24.36 16.58
N TYR A 29 9.91 23.89 15.53
CA TYR A 29 11.06 24.58 14.97
C TYR A 29 10.64 25.55 13.86
N LEU A 30 10.93 26.84 14.06
CA LEU A 30 10.51 27.91 13.15
C LEU A 30 11.36 27.95 11.87
N SER A 31 12.68 27.74 11.98
CA SER A 31 13.59 27.73 10.84
C SER A 31 14.30 26.38 10.63
N ALA A 32 14.73 26.15 9.38
CA ALA A 32 15.54 24.99 9.00
C ALA A 32 16.91 25.01 9.69
N LYS A 33 17.44 26.21 9.96
CA LYS A 33 18.70 26.39 10.67
C LYS A 33 18.56 25.94 12.12
N ASP A 34 17.53 26.39 12.83
CA ASP A 34 17.32 26.04 14.24
C ASP A 34 17.20 24.53 14.43
N PHE A 35 16.49 23.87 13.50
CA PHE A 35 16.37 22.41 13.53
C PHE A 35 17.69 21.71 13.20
N ALA A 36 18.43 22.17 12.18
CA ALA A 36 19.71 21.59 11.80
C ALA A 36 20.74 21.71 12.94
N ASP A 37 20.78 22.87 13.61
CA ASP A 37 21.63 23.11 14.78
C ASP A 37 21.24 22.18 15.94
N ALA A 38 19.94 21.93 16.17
CA ALA A 38 19.46 21.03 17.21
C ALA A 38 19.85 19.56 16.99
N ILE A 39 19.94 19.12 15.73
CA ILE A 39 20.29 17.73 15.39
C ILE A 39 21.75 17.55 14.94
N GLY A 40 22.54 18.61 14.95
CA GLY A 40 23.98 18.56 14.63
C GLY A 40 24.31 18.34 13.15
N ILE A 41 23.46 18.78 12.22
CA ILE A 41 23.75 18.76 10.78
C ILE A 41 23.86 20.17 10.21
N SER A 42 24.48 20.32 9.03
CA SER A 42 24.58 21.65 8.42
C SER A 42 23.20 22.14 7.94
N ALA A 43 22.89 23.42 8.20
CA ALA A 43 21.65 24.05 7.74
C ALA A 43 21.47 23.96 6.20
N SER A 44 22.58 23.97 5.45
CA SER A 44 22.58 23.79 4.00
C SER A 44 22.13 22.39 3.59
N ALA A 45 22.68 21.35 4.23
CA ALA A 45 22.28 19.96 3.99
C ALA A 45 20.81 19.74 4.34
N TYR A 46 20.37 20.22 5.51
CA TYR A 46 18.97 20.08 5.90
C TYR A 46 18.01 20.80 4.94
N SER A 47 18.35 22.01 4.49
CA SER A 47 17.56 22.74 3.48
C SER A 47 17.53 22.05 2.12
N GLN A 48 18.57 21.28 1.78
CA GLN A 48 18.55 20.42 0.59
C GLN A 48 17.59 19.23 0.80
N TYR A 49 17.58 18.63 1.99
CA TYR A 49 16.66 17.54 2.32
C TYR A 49 15.21 18.00 2.31
N GLU A 50 14.88 19.17 2.85
CA GLU A 50 13.51 19.70 2.80
C GLU A 50 12.99 19.85 1.35
N ARG A 51 13.88 20.22 0.42
CA ARG A 51 13.55 20.33 -1.02
C ARG A 51 13.48 18.96 -1.72
N ALA A 52 14.38 18.05 -1.34
CA ALA A 52 14.49 16.73 -1.94
C ALA A 52 13.41 15.76 -1.45
N ALA A 53 12.90 15.93 -0.23
CA ALA A 53 11.83 15.10 0.35
C ALA A 53 10.49 15.19 -0.40
N GLU A 54 10.33 16.17 -1.30
CA GLU A 54 9.19 16.24 -2.21
C GLU A 54 9.32 15.29 -3.42
N SER A 55 10.48 14.62 -3.57
CA SER A 55 10.78 13.64 -4.60
C SER A 55 11.02 12.25 -3.98
N PRO A 56 10.50 11.17 -4.59
CA PRO A 56 10.68 9.80 -4.09
C PRO A 56 12.15 9.32 -4.11
N ASP A 57 13.03 10.02 -4.85
CA ASP A 57 14.48 9.81 -4.88
C ASP A 57 15.21 10.78 -3.94
N SER A 58 14.66 11.01 -2.74
CA SER A 58 15.28 11.89 -1.78
C SER A 58 16.66 11.33 -1.38
N ASN A 59 17.73 11.99 -1.82
CA ASN A 59 19.12 11.58 -1.55
C ASN A 59 19.54 11.96 -0.11
N ILE A 60 18.68 11.63 0.86
CA ILE A 60 18.94 11.82 2.28
C ILE A 60 19.80 10.62 2.74
N PRO A 61 21.03 10.85 3.24
CA PRO A 61 21.84 9.77 3.79
C PRO A 61 21.09 9.04 4.91
N LEU A 62 21.23 7.71 4.99
CA LEU A 62 20.54 6.90 6.00
C LEU A 62 20.77 7.39 7.43
N SER A 63 22.01 7.78 7.75
CA SER A 63 22.37 8.35 9.05
C SER A 63 21.63 9.64 9.37
N ALA A 64 21.46 10.53 8.39
CA ALA A 64 20.69 11.76 8.56
C ALA A 64 19.19 11.44 8.71
N ALA A 65 18.68 10.47 7.93
CA ALA A 65 17.28 10.08 8.01
C ALA A 65 16.89 9.54 9.39
N TRP A 66 17.75 8.75 10.04
CA TRP A 66 17.54 8.26 11.41
C TRP A 66 17.44 9.40 12.41
N VAL A 67 18.42 10.29 12.42
CA VAL A 67 18.48 11.41 13.37
C VAL A 67 17.28 12.35 13.18
N ILE A 68 16.89 12.61 11.93
CA ILE A 68 15.71 13.44 11.62
C ILE A 68 14.42 12.74 12.10
N ALA A 69 14.30 11.43 11.88
CA ALA A 69 13.13 10.65 12.31
C ALA A 69 12.97 10.68 13.84
N ASP A 70 14.06 10.44 14.58
CA ASP A 70 14.07 10.47 16.03
C ASP A 70 13.75 11.87 16.57
N ALA A 71 14.34 12.92 16.01
CA ALA A 71 14.12 14.30 16.43
C ALA A 71 12.69 14.81 16.15
N LEU A 72 12.04 14.28 15.12
CA LEU A 72 10.66 14.62 14.76
C LEU A 72 9.62 13.65 15.35
N GLY A 73 10.06 12.53 15.93
CA GLY A 73 9.18 11.49 16.48
C GLY A 73 8.36 10.76 15.41
N VAL A 74 8.93 10.54 14.23
CA VAL A 74 8.24 9.94 13.07
C VAL A 74 8.99 8.72 12.54
N SER A 75 8.36 7.94 11.64
CA SER A 75 9.05 6.82 10.99
C SER A 75 10.09 7.32 9.97
N ILE A 76 11.15 6.54 9.79
CA ILE A 76 12.15 6.81 8.75
C ILE A 76 11.53 6.85 7.35
N ASP A 77 10.53 6.00 7.09
CA ASP A 77 9.78 5.96 5.83
C ASP A 77 9.11 7.30 5.55
N LEU A 78 8.62 7.98 6.59
CA LEU A 78 8.05 9.32 6.47
C LEU A 78 9.11 10.36 6.10
N VAL A 79 10.33 10.25 6.66
CA VAL A 79 11.43 11.18 6.39
C VAL A 79 11.94 11.08 4.96
N VAL A 80 12.05 9.86 4.43
CA VAL A 80 12.58 9.60 3.08
C VAL A 80 11.53 9.65 1.97
N GLY A 81 10.27 9.97 2.32
CA GLY A 81 9.17 10.09 1.34
C GLY A 81 8.63 8.74 0.84
N ARG A 82 8.80 7.67 1.63
CA ARG A 82 8.32 6.30 1.38
C ARG A 82 7.04 5.99 2.17
N GLU A 83 6.13 6.97 2.27
CA GLU A 83 4.91 6.89 3.08
C GLU A 83 3.99 5.72 2.68
N ASP A 84 4.12 5.21 1.45
CA ASP A 84 3.30 4.11 0.92
C ASP A 84 3.81 2.69 1.29
N ILE A 85 4.89 2.56 2.07
CA ILE A 85 5.44 1.22 2.37
C ILE A 85 4.62 0.45 3.41
N ASN A 86 3.80 1.11 4.23
CA ASN A 86 3.00 0.41 5.25
C ASN A 86 1.70 1.14 5.61
N ALA A 87 0.87 1.47 4.62
CA ALA A 87 -0.56 1.55 4.91
C ALA A 87 -1.11 0.12 4.91
N PHE A 88 -0.77 -0.69 5.95
CA PHE A 88 -1.71 -1.74 6.32
C PHE A 88 -3.04 -1.02 6.45
N GLN A 89 -4.01 -1.38 5.60
CA GLN A 89 -5.33 -0.81 5.69
C GLN A 89 -5.75 -0.93 7.15
N LYS A 90 -6.37 0.10 7.72
CA LYS A 90 -6.66 0.16 9.17
C LYS A 90 -7.25 -1.17 9.68
N GLU A 91 -8.03 -1.82 8.84
CA GLU A 91 -8.58 -3.16 8.94
C GLU A 91 -7.50 -4.25 9.17
N GLU A 92 -6.48 -4.36 8.33
CA GLU A 92 -5.39 -5.34 8.44
C GLU A 92 -4.61 -5.18 9.75
N LEU A 93 -4.31 -3.94 10.14
CA LEU A 93 -3.65 -3.65 11.42
C LEU A 93 -4.52 -4.05 12.62
N MET A 94 -5.82 -3.80 12.55
CA MET A 94 -6.78 -4.18 13.60
C MET A 94 -6.93 -5.69 13.71
N ILE A 95 -6.94 -6.41 12.58
CA ILE A 95 -6.97 -7.88 12.55
C ILE A 95 -5.69 -8.43 13.18
N GLY A 96 -4.51 -7.92 12.79
CA GLY A 96 -3.22 -8.33 13.35
C GLY A 96 -3.16 -8.13 14.87
N ARG A 97 -3.62 -6.99 15.39
CA ARG A 97 -3.70 -6.74 16.84
C ARG A 97 -4.60 -7.75 17.56
N ARG A 98 -5.77 -8.07 16.98
CA ARG A 98 -6.70 -9.04 17.56
C ARG A 98 -6.12 -10.45 17.59
N LEU A 99 -5.47 -10.89 16.51
CA LEU A 99 -4.77 -12.17 16.46
C LEU A 99 -3.63 -12.23 17.48
N ASN A 100 -2.91 -11.12 17.66
CA ASN A 100 -1.81 -11.03 18.62
C ASN A 100 -2.25 -11.15 20.08
N ALA A 101 -3.49 -10.76 20.40
CA ALA A 101 -4.06 -10.90 21.74
C ALA A 101 -4.53 -12.32 22.09
N LEU A 102 -4.56 -13.24 21.11
CA LEU A 102 -5.00 -14.62 21.32
C LEU A 102 -3.86 -15.52 21.82
N THR A 103 -4.24 -16.58 22.53
CA THR A 103 -3.33 -17.70 22.81
C THR A 103 -2.87 -18.34 21.50
N PRO A 104 -1.71 -19.03 21.49
CA PRO A 104 -1.24 -19.74 20.30
C PRO A 104 -2.28 -20.76 19.78
N GLN A 105 -2.97 -21.46 20.69
CA GLN A 105 -3.99 -22.44 20.33
C GLN A 105 -5.22 -21.79 19.66
N ASP A 106 -5.70 -20.66 20.19
CA ASP A 106 -6.85 -19.97 19.60
C ASP A 106 -6.50 -19.29 18.29
N ARG A 107 -5.27 -18.78 18.16
CA ARG A 107 -4.77 -18.23 16.90
C ARG A 107 -4.79 -19.30 15.80
N GLU A 108 -4.31 -20.50 16.11
CA GLU A 108 -4.30 -21.63 15.17
C GLU A 108 -5.71 -21.98 14.67
N ARG A 109 -6.70 -21.96 15.57
CA ARG A 109 -8.11 -22.19 15.22
C ARG A 109 -8.63 -21.13 14.24
N VAL A 110 -8.30 -19.85 14.48
CA VAL A 110 -8.70 -18.76 13.59
C VAL A 110 -8.05 -18.91 12.21
N LEU A 111 -6.75 -19.23 12.16
CA LEU A 111 -6.05 -19.44 10.89
C LEU A 111 -6.62 -20.63 10.11
N THR A 112 -6.89 -21.74 10.79
CA THR A 112 -7.55 -22.92 10.19
C THR A 112 -8.92 -22.55 9.58
N PHE A 113 -9.70 -21.74 10.30
CA PHE A 113 -11.00 -21.30 9.83
C PHE A 113 -10.89 -20.39 8.60
N LEU A 114 -9.92 -19.48 8.57
CA LEU A 114 -9.65 -18.62 7.41
C LEU A 114 -9.28 -19.44 6.17
N SER A 115 -8.40 -20.45 6.31
CA SER A 115 -8.04 -21.34 5.21
C SER A 115 -9.25 -22.08 4.62
N SER A 116 -10.28 -22.38 5.42
CA SER A 116 -11.52 -22.98 4.92
C SER A 116 -12.36 -22.03 4.04
N PHE A 117 -12.26 -20.71 4.25
CA PHE A 117 -12.91 -19.72 3.40
C PHE A 117 -12.11 -19.50 2.11
N GLU A 118 -10.78 -19.39 2.22
CA GLU A 118 -9.88 -19.22 1.07
C GLU A 118 -10.08 -20.36 0.07
N HIS A 119 -10.09 -21.61 0.55
CA HIS A 119 -10.30 -22.76 -0.31
C HIS A 119 -11.67 -22.77 -1.02
N ARG A 120 -12.74 -22.32 -0.34
CA ARG A 120 -14.06 -22.20 -0.96
C ARG A 120 -14.12 -21.14 -2.04
N GLU A 121 -13.48 -20.00 -1.79
CA GLU A 121 -13.39 -18.91 -2.76
C GLU A 121 -12.58 -19.31 -3.99
N GLU A 122 -11.48 -20.04 -3.82
CA GLU A 122 -10.70 -20.59 -4.93
C GLU A 122 -11.54 -21.49 -5.84
N ILE A 123 -12.32 -22.41 -5.25
CA ILE A 123 -13.23 -23.29 -6.00
C ILE A 123 -14.29 -22.48 -6.74
N ARG A 124 -14.88 -21.48 -6.09
CA ARG A 124 -15.90 -20.60 -6.69
C ARG A 124 -15.32 -19.87 -7.90
N ILE A 125 -14.18 -19.22 -7.75
CA ILE A 125 -13.48 -18.49 -8.81
C ILE A 125 -13.08 -19.43 -9.96
N ALA A 126 -12.58 -20.62 -9.65
CA ALA A 126 -12.22 -21.62 -10.66
C ALA A 126 -13.43 -22.09 -11.48
N THR A 127 -14.58 -22.27 -10.82
CA THR A 127 -15.85 -22.67 -11.45
C THR A 127 -16.39 -21.56 -12.35
N GLU A 128 -16.37 -20.31 -11.88
CA GLU A 128 -16.76 -19.13 -12.66
C GLU A 128 -15.91 -19.00 -13.92
N ARG A 129 -14.58 -19.11 -13.81
CA ARG A 129 -13.65 -19.09 -14.95
C ARG A 129 -13.85 -20.24 -15.94
N ALA A 130 -14.18 -21.44 -15.45
CA ALA A 130 -14.46 -22.59 -16.31
C ALA A 130 -15.76 -22.41 -17.10
N ASN A 131 -16.78 -21.79 -16.49
CA ASN A 131 -18.05 -21.51 -17.13
C ASN A 131 -17.94 -20.35 -18.15
N GLU A 132 -17.13 -19.34 -17.87
CA GLU A 132 -16.86 -18.22 -18.81
C GLU A 132 -16.06 -18.64 -20.06
N ASN A 133 -15.21 -19.67 -19.95
CA ASN A 133 -14.38 -20.17 -21.06
C ASN A 133 -14.97 -21.39 -21.79
N ALA A 134 -16.18 -21.82 -21.45
CA ALA A 134 -16.84 -22.90 -22.18
C ALA A 134 -17.22 -22.41 -23.59
N PRO A 135 -16.74 -23.03 -24.69
CA PRO A 135 -17.17 -22.66 -26.02
C PRO A 135 -18.67 -22.88 -26.14
N GLN A 136 -19.40 -21.84 -26.56
CA GLN A 136 -20.85 -21.91 -26.83
C GLN A 136 -21.13 -23.14 -27.70
N LEU A 137 -21.67 -24.17 -27.08
CA LEU A 137 -21.91 -25.45 -27.73
C LEU A 137 -22.95 -25.23 -28.82
N LEU A 138 -22.52 -25.44 -30.07
CA LEU A 138 -23.26 -25.29 -31.31
C LEU A 138 -24.73 -25.71 -31.19
N GLU A 139 -25.63 -24.76 -31.41
CA GLU A 139 -27.05 -25.01 -31.71
C GLU A 139 -27.14 -26.09 -32.81
N PRO A 140 -27.95 -27.15 -32.63
CA PRO A 140 -28.07 -28.19 -33.65
C PRO A 140 -28.68 -27.56 -34.90
N LYS A 141 -27.90 -27.51 -36.00
CA LYS A 141 -28.39 -27.05 -37.31
C LYS A 141 -29.60 -27.89 -37.70
N ASN A 142 -30.76 -27.24 -37.63
CA ASN A 142 -32.04 -27.71 -38.09
C ASN A 142 -31.88 -28.29 -39.51
N ARG A 143 -32.01 -29.62 -39.62
CA ARG A 143 -31.84 -30.36 -40.87
C ARG A 143 -33.07 -30.10 -41.73
N GLN A 144 -33.02 -29.02 -42.51
CA GLN A 144 -34.01 -28.75 -43.55
C GLN A 144 -34.18 -30.01 -44.40
N HIS A 145 -35.37 -30.59 -44.33
CA HIS A 145 -35.86 -31.54 -45.31
C HIS A 145 -35.87 -30.86 -46.66
N ASN A 146 -35.02 -31.33 -47.56
CA ASN A 146 -35.14 -31.14 -49.00
C ASN A 146 -34.52 -32.36 -49.65
N PHE A 147 -35.35 -33.29 -50.11
CA PHE A 147 -35.07 -34.08 -51.31
C PHE A 147 -36.38 -34.73 -51.81
N CYS A 148 -36.73 -34.34 -53.04
CA CYS A 148 -37.65 -34.90 -54.03
C CYS A 148 -39.04 -35.39 -53.61
#